data_AF-A0A7C5MAE0-F1
#
_entry.id   AF-A0A7C5MAE0-F1
#
_cell.length_a   1.000
_cell.length_b   1.000
_cell.length_c   1.000
_cell.angle_alpha   90.00
_cell.angle_beta   90.00
_cell.angle_gamma   90.00
#
_symmetry.space_group_name_H-M   'P 1'
#
loop_
_entity.id
_entity.type
_entity.pdbx_description
1 polymer ?
#
loop_
_entity_poly.entity_id
_entity_poly.type
_entity_poly.pdbx_seq_one_letter_code
_entity_poly.pdbx_strand_id
1 'polypeptide(L)'
;MVATVDGLDVVDGKPGDFVHKRGYVIGPWQTYDIEGFRLDMGRVAAFRFSSVRDSYAASKGDTRNVGVIGVAFFAEREVVRRPPPIPVYPEEGYYRYPQGGGGMGRSKAEAPRYSTGARAEAPAASAEASASAHRDDASRRPGLGTEFGEARYSSVRETTFVRASSTTPTQVITLRYNDREGLIAMGVKLDDPWADDSYLRRTANPFPANPPSRTFATPPAGWREN
;
A
#
# COMPACT_ATOMS: atom_id res chain seq x y z
N MET A 1 5.61 -1.01 -6.43
CA MET A 1 4.78 -0.65 -5.28
C MET A 1 5.12 0.74 -4.78
N VAL A 2 4.17 1.46 -4.18
CA VAL A 2 4.40 2.66 -3.37
C VAL A 2 4.02 2.32 -1.94
N ALA A 3 4.86 2.64 -0.97
CA ALA A 3 4.66 2.25 0.42
C ALA A 3 4.72 3.47 1.34
N THR A 4 3.88 3.47 2.38
CA THR A 4 3.81 4.50 3.39
C THR A 4 3.81 3.90 4.79
N VAL A 5 4.41 4.62 5.73
CA VAL A 5 4.36 4.34 7.16
C VAL A 5 3.95 5.63 7.86
N ASP A 6 2.94 5.55 8.71
CA ASP A 6 2.35 6.70 9.42
C ASP A 6 1.85 7.82 8.49
N GLY A 7 1.45 7.45 7.27
CA GLY A 7 1.04 8.39 6.22
C GLY A 7 2.19 9.07 5.48
N LEU A 8 3.44 8.79 5.82
CA LEU A 8 4.62 9.29 5.11
C LEU A 8 5.13 8.25 4.12
N ASP A 9 5.49 8.70 2.91
CA ASP A 9 6.12 7.87 1.90
C ASP A 9 7.52 7.44 2.37
N VAL A 10 7.81 6.14 2.28
CA VAL A 10 9.07 5.58 2.80
C VAL A 10 10.30 5.97 1.99
N VAL A 11 10.15 6.53 0.80
CA VAL A 11 11.24 6.95 -0.10
C VAL A 11 11.62 8.40 0.12
N ASP A 12 10.65 9.30 0.35
CA ASP A 12 10.93 10.75 0.48
C ASP A 12 10.48 11.39 1.80
N GLY A 13 9.79 10.65 2.67
CA GLY A 13 9.31 11.13 3.98
C GLY A 13 8.25 12.24 3.91
N LYS A 14 7.66 12.51 2.73
CA LYS A 14 6.54 13.44 2.53
C LYS A 14 5.21 12.68 2.60
N PRO A 15 4.06 13.37 2.72
CA PRO A 15 2.75 12.72 2.72
C PRO A 15 2.57 11.74 1.56
N GLY A 16 2.01 10.57 1.84
CA GLY A 16 1.83 9.49 0.89
C GLY A 16 0.93 9.87 -0.29
N ASP A 17 1.38 9.56 -1.51
CA ASP A 17 0.62 9.78 -2.73
C ASP A 17 1.04 8.74 -3.77
N PHE A 18 0.30 7.66 -3.86
CA PHE A 18 0.62 6.59 -4.80
C PHE A 18 0.38 6.99 -6.26
N VAL A 19 -0.34 8.07 -6.56
CA VAL A 19 -0.58 8.50 -7.94
C VAL A 19 0.66 9.19 -8.52
N HIS A 20 1.24 10.12 -7.77
CA HIS A 20 2.31 10.99 -8.28
C HIS A 20 3.72 10.57 -7.82
N LYS A 21 3.84 9.70 -6.81
CA LYS A 21 5.15 9.28 -6.31
C LYS A 21 5.65 7.99 -6.92
N ARG A 22 6.98 7.90 -6.99
CA ARG A 22 7.70 6.66 -7.30
C ARG A 22 7.71 5.72 -6.10
N GLY A 23 8.18 4.49 -6.32
CA GLY A 23 8.41 3.54 -5.24
C GLY A 23 9.31 2.41 -5.70
N TYR A 24 9.22 1.26 -5.04
CA TYR A 24 10.08 0.12 -5.32
C TYR A 24 9.54 -0.73 -6.48
N VAL A 25 10.44 -1.21 -7.33
CA VAL A 25 10.15 -2.24 -8.32
C VAL A 25 10.58 -3.57 -7.75
N ILE A 26 9.65 -4.52 -7.66
CA ILE A 26 9.89 -5.87 -7.16
C ILE A 26 9.65 -6.84 -8.32
N GLY A 27 10.62 -7.73 -8.55
CA GLY A 27 10.52 -8.77 -9.56
C GLY A 27 9.56 -9.89 -9.15
N PRO A 28 9.21 -10.77 -10.09
CA PRO A 28 8.44 -11.98 -9.78
C PRO A 28 9.12 -12.78 -8.68
N TRP A 29 8.33 -13.21 -7.69
CA TRP A 29 8.81 -14.01 -6.54
C TRP A 29 9.87 -13.33 -5.66
N GLN A 30 10.12 -12.04 -5.86
CA GLN A 30 11.08 -11.29 -5.06
C GLN A 30 10.44 -10.88 -3.72
N THR A 31 11.17 -11.15 -2.64
CA THR A 31 10.92 -10.54 -1.32
C THR A 31 11.79 -9.30 -1.17
N TYR A 32 11.24 -8.25 -0.55
CA TYR A 32 11.98 -7.03 -0.27
C TYR A 32 11.58 -6.45 1.08
N ASP A 33 12.57 -6.20 1.92
CA ASP A 33 12.38 -5.63 3.25
C ASP A 33 12.52 -4.10 3.21
N ILE A 34 11.45 -3.40 3.62
CA ILE A 34 11.50 -1.95 3.82
C ILE A 34 11.95 -1.72 5.26
N GLU A 35 13.26 -1.58 5.45
CA GLU A 35 13.85 -1.48 6.78
C GLU A 35 13.70 -0.09 7.43
N GLY A 36 13.32 0.93 6.65
CA GLY A 36 13.27 2.30 7.13
C GLY A 36 12.92 3.35 6.07
N PHE A 37 12.92 4.62 6.49
CA PHE A 37 12.81 5.77 5.60
C PHE A 37 14.11 5.96 4.81
N ARG A 38 14.02 6.17 3.50
CA ARG A 38 15.20 6.26 2.64
C ARG A 38 15.97 7.56 2.87
N LEU A 39 17.29 7.43 3.03
CA LEU A 39 18.23 8.56 3.13
C LEU A 39 18.88 8.82 1.78
N ASP A 40 19.30 7.74 1.12
CA ASP A 40 19.94 7.72 -0.19
C ASP A 40 19.80 6.32 -0.83
N MET A 41 20.43 6.09 -1.97
CA MET A 41 20.35 4.80 -2.68
C MET A 41 21.00 3.63 -1.92
N GLY A 42 21.84 3.89 -0.92
CA GLY A 42 22.57 2.89 -0.14
C GLY A 42 22.10 2.75 1.30
N ARG A 43 21.28 3.67 1.82
CA ARG A 43 20.96 3.76 3.26
C ARG A 43 19.52 4.14 3.56
N VAL A 44 19.05 3.66 4.71
CA VAL A 44 17.80 4.06 5.37
C VAL A 44 18.08 4.56 6.77
N ALA A 45 17.13 5.30 7.35
CA ALA A 45 16.96 5.38 8.79
C ALA A 45 15.92 4.36 9.24
N ALA A 46 16.33 3.44 10.09
CA ALA A 46 15.53 2.30 10.49
C ALA A 46 14.22 2.71 11.17
N PHE A 47 13.15 1.95 10.95
CA PHE A 47 11.92 2.13 11.72
C PHE A 47 12.12 1.69 13.16
N ARG A 48 11.71 2.56 14.09
CA ARG A 48 11.67 2.28 15.52
C ARG A 48 10.29 2.66 16.05
N PHE A 49 9.75 1.87 16.95
CA PHE A 49 8.49 2.22 17.59
C PHE A 49 8.70 3.33 18.61
N SER A 50 7.83 4.32 18.60
CA SER A 50 7.81 5.42 19.55
C SER A 50 6.37 5.80 19.92
N SER A 51 6.22 6.76 20.82
CA SER A 51 4.91 7.36 21.10
C SER A 51 4.40 8.12 19.87
N VAL A 52 3.09 8.34 19.76
CA VAL A 52 2.51 9.19 18.69
C VAL A 52 3.18 10.57 18.67
N ARG A 53 3.45 11.15 19.84
CA ARG A 53 4.07 12.46 20.00
C ARG A 53 5.50 12.53 19.45
N ASP A 54 6.28 11.48 19.64
CA ASP A 54 7.69 11.42 19.24
C ASP A 54 7.88 10.80 17.85
N SER A 55 6.79 10.43 17.18
CA SER A 55 6.82 9.86 15.83
C SER A 55 7.37 10.85 14.80
N TYR A 56 7.94 10.31 13.73
CA TYR A 56 8.44 11.12 12.61
C TYR A 56 7.29 11.89 11.94
N ALA A 57 6.10 11.30 11.85
CA ALA A 57 4.89 11.95 11.35
C ALA A 57 4.48 13.18 12.21
N ALA A 58 4.55 13.07 13.54
CA ALA A 58 4.35 14.22 14.43
C ALA A 58 5.38 15.33 14.20
N SER A 59 6.65 14.97 13.97
CA SER A 59 7.68 15.96 13.61
C SER A 59 7.39 16.69 12.28
N LYS A 60 6.59 16.07 11.39
CA LYS A 60 6.10 16.67 10.14
C LYS A 60 4.77 17.42 10.28
N GLY A 61 4.14 17.37 11.45
CA GLY A 61 2.91 18.10 11.76
C GLY A 61 1.61 17.40 11.33
N ASP A 62 1.66 16.13 10.92
CA ASP A 62 0.47 15.32 10.64
C ASP A 62 0.56 13.98 11.37
N THR A 63 -0.30 13.79 12.37
CA THR A 63 -0.38 12.55 13.15
C THR A 63 -1.63 11.74 12.84
N ARG A 64 -2.47 12.17 11.90
CA ARG A 64 -3.75 11.51 11.62
C ARG A 64 -3.56 10.05 11.22
N ASN A 65 -2.47 9.76 10.51
CA ASN A 65 -2.22 8.44 9.92
C ASN A 65 -1.20 7.60 10.72
N VAL A 66 -0.78 8.05 11.91
CA VAL A 66 0.12 7.28 12.79
C VAL A 66 -0.52 5.93 13.14
N GLY A 67 0.26 4.86 13.09
CA GLY A 67 -0.23 3.49 13.29
C GLY A 67 -0.73 2.81 12.00
N VAL A 68 -0.51 3.42 10.82
CA VAL A 68 -0.99 2.87 9.54
C VAL A 68 0.15 2.66 8.56
N ILE A 69 0.25 1.45 8.04
CA ILE A 69 1.13 1.08 6.92
C ILE A 69 0.25 0.88 5.69
N GLY A 70 0.57 1.57 4.61
CA GLY A 70 -0.13 1.46 3.33
C GLY A 70 0.80 0.99 2.23
N VAL A 71 0.36 0.05 1.40
CA VAL A 71 1.12 -0.41 0.23
C VAL A 71 0.21 -0.49 -0.98
N ALA A 72 0.54 0.27 -2.03
CA ALA A 72 -0.14 0.25 -3.32
C ALA A 72 0.70 -0.51 -4.36
N PHE A 73 0.17 -1.61 -4.88
CA PHE A 73 0.79 -2.42 -5.93
C PHE A 73 0.27 -2.02 -7.30
N PHE A 74 1.15 -2.05 -8.29
CA PHE A 74 0.84 -1.75 -9.68
C PHE A 74 1.47 -2.85 -10.54
N ALA A 75 0.70 -3.41 -11.47
CA ALA A 75 1.23 -4.24 -12.53
C ALA A 75 2.02 -3.40 -13.56
N GLU A 76 3.02 -4.01 -14.20
CA GLU A 76 3.72 -3.37 -15.32
C GLU A 76 2.80 -3.32 -16.53
N ARG A 77 2.92 -2.26 -17.33
CA ARG A 77 2.20 -2.15 -18.60
C ARG A 77 2.70 -3.25 -19.54
N GLU A 78 1.81 -4.16 -19.90
CA GLU A 78 2.08 -5.14 -20.93
C GLU A 78 2.37 -4.43 -22.26
N VAL A 79 3.54 -4.72 -22.83
CA VAL A 79 3.84 -4.34 -24.20
C VAL A 79 3.33 -5.47 -25.09
N VAL A 80 2.12 -5.31 -25.63
CA VAL A 80 1.60 -6.24 -26.64
C VAL A 80 2.52 -6.18 -27.86
N ARG A 81 3.43 -7.14 -27.97
CA ARG A 81 4.24 -7.31 -29.18
C ARG A 81 3.30 -7.84 -30.26
N ARG A 82 2.90 -6.98 -31.20
CA ARG A 82 2.26 -7.48 -32.42
C ARG A 82 3.25 -8.44 -33.09
N PRO A 83 2.85 -9.67 -33.47
CA PRO A 83 3.69 -10.50 -34.30
C PRO A 83 4.02 -9.71 -35.58
N PRO A 84 5.24 -9.85 -36.12
CA PRO A 84 5.57 -9.23 -37.40
C PRO A 84 4.52 -9.67 -38.43
N PRO A 85 4.09 -8.78 -39.33
CA PRO A 85 3.21 -9.19 -40.42
C PRO A 85 3.88 -10.36 -41.13
N ILE A 86 3.13 -11.45 -41.30
CA ILE A 86 3.60 -12.62 -42.04
C ILE A 86 3.90 -12.11 -43.46
N PRO A 87 5.14 -12.25 -43.98
CA PRO A 87 5.43 -11.85 -45.34
C PRO A 87 4.53 -12.65 -46.28
N VAL A 88 3.63 -11.97 -46.98
CA VAL A 88 2.90 -12.55 -48.10
C VAL A 88 3.89 -12.60 -49.24
N TYR A 89 4.52 -13.76 -49.46
CA TYR A 89 5.36 -13.98 -50.62
C TYR A 89 4.45 -13.99 -51.85
N PRO A 90 4.66 -13.09 -52.83
CA PRO A 90 4.00 -13.21 -54.12
C PRO A 90 4.50 -14.51 -54.77
N GLU A 91 3.59 -15.35 -55.25
CA GLU A 91 3.90 -16.43 -56.19
C GLU A 91 4.71 -15.84 -57.36
N GLU A 92 5.93 -16.35 -57.58
CA GLU A 92 6.93 -15.76 -58.46
C GLU A 92 6.49 -15.80 -59.94
N GLY A 93 5.96 -14.67 -60.42
CA GLY A 93 5.82 -14.36 -61.84
C GLY A 93 7.11 -13.74 -62.40
N TYR A 94 7.74 -14.45 -63.34
CA TYR A 94 8.93 -14.10 -64.11
C TYR A 94 9.21 -12.60 -64.35
N TYR A 95 10.45 -12.18 -64.05
CA TYR A 95 10.98 -10.83 -64.28
C TYR A 95 10.99 -10.42 -65.75
N ARG A 96 10.35 -9.28 -66.05
CA ARG A 96 10.59 -8.46 -67.25
C ARG A 96 10.87 -7.02 -66.79
N TYR A 97 12.12 -6.57 -66.94
CA TYR A 97 12.43 -5.14 -66.89
C TYR A 97 12.19 -4.52 -68.27
N PRO A 98 11.66 -3.28 -68.32
CA PRO A 98 12.58 -2.19 -68.67
C PRO A 98 12.35 -0.86 -67.93
N GLN A 99 13.49 -0.25 -67.59
CA GLN A 99 13.90 1.17 -67.70
C GLN A 99 12.84 2.30 -67.72
N GLY A 100 13.00 3.26 -66.81
CA GLY A 100 12.74 4.68 -67.12
C GLY A 100 12.07 5.52 -66.03
N GLY A 101 12.80 6.54 -65.55
CA GLY A 101 12.25 7.89 -65.42
C GLY A 101 11.66 8.34 -64.07
N GLY A 102 12.45 9.12 -63.33
CA GLY A 102 12.08 10.47 -62.83
C GLY A 102 11.04 10.63 -61.72
N GLY A 103 11.34 11.51 -60.75
CA GLY A 103 10.30 12.17 -59.95
C GLY A 103 10.68 12.50 -58.52
N MET A 104 10.95 13.78 -58.25
CA MET A 104 11.10 14.40 -56.94
C MET A 104 9.84 14.32 -56.07
N GLY A 105 10.01 14.32 -54.74
CA GLY A 105 8.91 14.58 -53.80
C GLY A 105 9.37 14.73 -52.35
N ARG A 106 9.45 15.98 -51.88
CA ARG A 106 9.66 16.36 -50.47
C ARG A 106 8.39 16.09 -49.64
N SER A 107 8.54 15.70 -48.38
CA SER A 107 7.93 16.43 -47.25
C SER A 107 8.37 15.89 -45.88
N LYS A 108 8.37 16.84 -44.95
CA LYS A 108 8.89 16.87 -43.58
C LYS A 108 7.78 16.45 -42.63
N ALA A 109 8.08 15.63 -41.62
CA ALA A 109 7.15 15.33 -40.52
C ALA A 109 7.78 15.73 -39.18
N GLU A 110 7.04 16.55 -38.46
CA GLU A 110 7.41 17.32 -37.27
C GLU A 110 7.04 16.55 -35.99
N ALA A 111 7.88 16.64 -34.95
CA ALA A 111 7.69 15.99 -33.66
C ALA A 111 6.74 16.80 -32.74
N PRO A 112 5.94 16.15 -31.87
CA PRO A 112 5.08 16.87 -30.93
C PRO A 112 5.87 17.42 -29.74
N ARG A 113 5.50 18.63 -29.30
CA ARG A 113 6.03 19.32 -28.13
C ARG A 113 5.21 18.96 -26.89
N TYR A 114 5.90 18.69 -25.78
CA TYR A 114 5.30 18.45 -24.46
C TYR A 114 5.01 19.79 -23.77
N SER A 115 3.81 19.93 -23.20
CA SER A 115 3.39 21.08 -22.38
C SER A 115 3.68 20.79 -20.91
N THR A 116 4.47 21.64 -20.26
CA THR A 116 4.66 21.65 -18.80
C THR A 116 3.70 22.63 -18.17
N GLY A 117 2.62 22.12 -17.58
CA GLY A 117 1.74 22.90 -16.71
C GLY A 117 2.35 23.04 -15.32
N ALA A 118 2.67 24.27 -14.93
CA ALA A 118 3.09 24.61 -13.58
C ALA A 118 1.90 24.52 -12.62
N ARG A 119 2.08 23.79 -11.51
CA ARG A 119 1.11 23.67 -10.42
C ARG A 119 1.36 24.82 -9.42
N ALA A 120 0.30 25.59 -9.16
CA ALA A 120 0.30 26.65 -8.16
C ALA A 120 0.42 26.05 -6.74
N GLU A 121 1.33 26.62 -5.94
CA GLU A 121 1.45 26.38 -4.51
C GLU A 121 0.39 27.19 -3.75
N ALA A 122 -0.25 26.55 -2.76
CA ALA A 122 -1.21 27.16 -1.84
C ALA A 122 -0.47 27.71 -0.59
N PRO A 123 -1.05 28.71 0.12
CA PRO A 123 -0.30 29.51 1.09
C PRO A 123 0.01 28.77 2.39
N ALA A 124 1.21 29.03 2.93
CA ALA A 124 1.79 28.38 4.11
C ALA A 124 1.05 28.67 5.44
N ALA A 125 0.30 29.77 5.54
CA ALA A 125 -0.30 30.22 6.79
C ALA A 125 -1.45 29.33 7.30
N SER A 126 -2.20 28.67 6.41
CA SER A 126 -3.24 27.71 6.80
C SER A 126 -2.66 26.34 7.17
N ALA A 127 -1.48 25.98 6.64
CA ALA A 127 -0.78 24.77 7.04
C ALA A 127 -0.21 24.88 8.47
N GLU A 128 0.25 26.06 8.88
CA GLU A 128 0.80 26.30 10.22
C GLU A 128 -0.25 26.23 11.33
N ALA A 129 -1.45 26.77 11.09
CA ALA A 129 -2.58 26.69 12.03
C ALA A 129 -3.12 25.25 12.17
N SER A 130 -3.21 24.50 11.08
CA SER A 130 -3.56 23.08 11.13
C SER A 130 -2.46 22.23 11.77
N ALA A 131 -1.18 22.51 11.47
CA ALA A 131 -0.06 21.80 12.07
C ALA A 131 0.05 22.02 13.59
N SER A 132 -0.28 23.22 14.09
CA SER A 132 -0.29 23.51 15.53
C SER A 132 -1.42 22.79 16.26
N ALA A 133 -2.65 22.80 15.73
CA ALA A 133 -3.75 22.02 16.29
C ALA A 133 -3.49 20.49 16.27
N HIS A 134 -2.85 19.98 15.21
CA HIS A 134 -2.46 18.57 15.12
C HIS A 134 -1.32 18.19 16.07
N ARG A 135 -0.41 19.11 16.43
CA ARG A 135 0.64 18.87 17.43
C ARG A 135 0.08 18.77 18.84
N ASP A 136 -0.90 19.60 19.21
CA ASP A 136 -1.54 19.52 20.53
C ASP A 136 -2.33 18.22 20.69
N ASP A 137 -3.05 17.79 19.65
CA ASP A 137 -3.72 16.49 19.58
C ASP A 137 -2.73 15.31 19.69
N ALA A 138 -1.62 15.37 18.95
CA ALA A 138 -0.56 14.37 19.00
C ALA A 138 0.04 14.20 20.42
N SER A 139 0.13 15.29 21.19
CA SER A 139 0.73 15.27 22.53
C SER A 139 -0.06 14.47 23.56
N ARG A 140 -1.36 14.26 23.33
CA ARG A 140 -2.28 13.55 24.23
C ARG A 140 -2.78 12.22 23.67
N ARG A 141 -2.51 11.94 22.39
CA ARG A 141 -2.99 10.73 21.71
C ARG A 141 -2.19 9.52 22.16
N PRO A 142 -2.82 8.54 22.85
CA PRO A 142 -2.18 7.27 23.13
C PRO A 142 -1.97 6.49 21.84
N GLY A 143 -1.05 5.53 21.89
CA GLY A 143 -0.77 4.61 20.80
C GLY A 143 0.68 4.63 20.33
N LEU A 144 0.94 3.76 19.35
CA LEU A 144 2.27 3.48 18.84
C LEU A 144 2.45 4.10 17.45
N GLY A 145 3.55 4.83 17.26
CA GLY A 145 4.00 5.36 15.98
C GLY A 145 5.40 4.89 15.62
N THR A 146 5.94 5.44 14.53
CA THR A 146 7.29 5.18 14.04
C THR A 146 8.15 6.43 14.11
N GLU A 147 9.31 6.34 14.75
CA GLU A 147 10.35 7.37 14.74
C GLU A 147 11.45 7.10 13.71
N PHE A 148 12.29 8.11 13.51
CA PHE A 148 13.43 8.08 12.61
C PHE A 148 14.65 7.53 13.35
N GLY A 149 14.93 6.23 13.16
CA GLY A 149 15.99 5.51 13.88
C GLY A 149 17.39 5.64 13.29
N GLU A 150 18.25 4.68 13.63
CA GLU A 150 19.65 4.66 13.19
C GLU A 150 19.80 4.42 11.68
N ALA A 151 20.90 4.93 11.10
CA ALA A 151 21.21 4.65 9.72
C ALA A 151 21.62 3.18 9.51
N ARG A 152 21.02 2.51 8.52
CA ARG A 152 21.36 1.13 8.11
C ARG A 152 21.68 1.06 6.62
N TYR A 153 22.58 0.15 6.26
CA TYR A 153 22.86 -0.18 4.88
C TYR A 153 21.68 -0.90 4.25
N SER A 154 21.18 -0.37 3.14
CA SER A 154 20.03 -0.90 2.40
C SER A 154 20.14 -0.41 0.95
N SER A 155 20.77 -1.21 0.08
CA SER A 155 21.09 -0.76 -1.29
C SER A 155 19.95 -0.99 -2.28
N VAL A 156 19.70 0.00 -3.12
CA VAL A 156 18.82 -0.08 -4.29
C VAL A 156 19.52 0.48 -5.52
N ARG A 157 18.99 0.13 -6.69
CA ARG A 157 19.36 0.74 -7.97
C ARG A 157 18.12 1.36 -8.60
N GLU A 158 18.33 2.43 -9.35
CA GLU A 158 17.27 3.05 -10.13
C GLU A 158 16.95 2.19 -11.36
N THR A 159 15.68 2.08 -11.69
CA THR A 159 15.20 1.37 -12.88
C THR A 159 13.88 2.00 -13.34
N THR A 160 13.52 1.73 -14.59
CA THR A 160 12.25 2.17 -15.16
C THR A 160 11.19 1.10 -14.97
N PHE A 161 9.98 1.54 -14.65
CA PHE A 161 8.78 0.72 -14.60
C PHE A 161 7.60 1.59 -15.04
N VAL A 162 6.87 1.15 -16.07
CA VAL A 162 5.66 1.86 -16.50
C VAL A 162 4.46 1.10 -15.98
N ARG A 163 3.66 1.74 -15.13
CA ARG A 163 2.45 1.13 -14.57
C ARG A 163 1.44 0.85 -15.67
N ALA A 164 0.74 -0.28 -15.58
CA ALA A 164 -0.40 -0.60 -16.45
C ALA A 164 -1.51 0.46 -16.33
N SER A 165 -1.79 0.91 -15.10
CA SER A 165 -2.62 2.09 -14.81
C SER A 165 -1.81 3.10 -14.00
N SER A 166 -1.81 4.36 -14.44
CA SER A 166 -1.06 5.43 -13.77
C SER A 166 -1.68 5.82 -12.42
N THR A 167 -3.01 5.74 -12.30
CA THR A 167 -3.78 6.25 -11.15
C THR A 167 -4.44 5.16 -10.31
N THR A 168 -4.63 3.95 -10.86
CA THR A 168 -5.34 2.87 -10.16
C THR A 168 -4.38 1.73 -9.80
N PRO A 169 -4.12 1.50 -8.50
CA PRO A 169 -3.34 0.34 -8.09
C PRO A 169 -4.11 -0.95 -8.36
N THR A 170 -3.37 -2.02 -8.69
CA THR A 170 -3.90 -3.38 -8.81
C THR A 170 -4.37 -3.91 -7.46
N GLN A 171 -3.68 -3.53 -6.38
CA GLN A 171 -4.06 -3.88 -5.02
C GLN A 171 -3.57 -2.80 -4.04
N VAL A 172 -4.35 -2.55 -2.99
CA VAL A 172 -3.92 -1.75 -1.84
C VAL A 172 -4.02 -2.63 -0.61
N ILE A 173 -2.90 -2.74 0.12
CA ILE A 173 -2.84 -3.41 1.42
C ILE A 173 -2.70 -2.33 2.48
N THR A 174 -3.50 -2.43 3.53
CA THR A 174 -3.43 -1.56 4.70
C THR A 174 -3.25 -2.42 5.94
N LEU A 175 -2.19 -2.17 6.69
CA LEU A 175 -1.96 -2.76 8.00
C LEU A 175 -2.06 -1.66 9.06
N ARG A 176 -2.83 -1.92 10.12
CA ARG A 176 -2.90 -1.05 11.29
C ARG A 176 -2.13 -1.70 12.42
N TYR A 177 -1.27 -0.94 13.08
CA TYR A 177 -0.53 -1.36 14.25
C TYR A 177 -0.81 -0.40 15.41
N ASN A 178 -0.71 -0.91 16.63
CA ASN A 178 -0.87 -0.11 17.84
C ASN A 178 -0.21 -0.83 19.01
N ASP A 179 -0.14 -0.17 20.16
CA ASP A 179 0.17 -0.83 21.42
C ASP A 179 -1.03 -1.67 21.90
N ARG A 180 -0.81 -2.41 22.99
CA ARG A 180 -1.83 -3.31 23.57
C ARG A 180 -3.10 -2.56 23.96
N GLU A 181 -2.97 -1.40 24.59
CA GLU A 181 -4.12 -0.61 25.06
C GLU A 181 -4.93 -0.07 23.88
N GLY A 182 -4.25 0.42 22.84
CA GLY A 182 -4.87 0.87 21.60
C GLY A 182 -5.57 -0.25 20.84
N LEU A 183 -4.99 -1.46 20.80
CA LEU A 183 -5.65 -2.63 20.21
C LEU A 183 -6.92 -3.03 20.98
N ILE A 184 -6.86 -3.05 22.30
CA ILE A 184 -8.03 -3.31 23.16
C ILE A 184 -9.10 -2.24 22.96
N ALA A 185 -8.72 -0.95 22.90
CA ALA A 185 -9.63 0.16 22.63
C ALA A 185 -10.30 0.07 21.24
N MET A 186 -9.64 -0.57 20.27
CA MET A 186 -10.23 -0.89 18.96
C MET A 186 -11.08 -2.16 18.94
N GLY A 187 -11.25 -2.84 20.09
CA GLY A 187 -12.05 -4.07 20.22
C GLY A 187 -11.31 -5.35 19.85
N VAL A 188 -9.98 -5.29 19.68
CA VAL A 188 -9.16 -6.49 19.48
C VAL A 188 -9.03 -7.22 20.82
N LYS A 189 -9.57 -8.43 20.90
CA LYS A 189 -9.51 -9.27 22.11
C LYS A 189 -8.13 -9.93 22.21
N LEU A 190 -7.26 -9.37 23.05
CA LEU A 190 -5.92 -9.91 23.30
C LEU A 190 -5.85 -10.81 24.55
N ASP A 191 -6.76 -10.61 25.51
CA ASP A 191 -6.70 -11.22 26.84
C ASP A 191 -7.68 -12.37 27.05
N ASP A 192 -8.40 -12.77 26.01
CA ASP A 192 -9.36 -13.85 26.08
C ASP A 192 -8.94 -14.98 25.12
N PRO A 193 -8.22 -16.01 25.62
CA PRO A 193 -7.78 -17.15 24.81
C PRO A 193 -8.94 -18.00 24.27
N TRP A 194 -10.18 -17.75 24.74
CA TRP A 194 -11.36 -18.58 24.48
C TRP A 194 -12.51 -17.77 23.85
N ALA A 195 -12.27 -16.50 23.52
CA ALA A 195 -13.25 -15.55 22.99
C ALA A 195 -13.74 -15.84 21.56
N ASP A 196 -13.29 -16.95 20.97
CA ASP A 196 -13.82 -17.43 19.72
C ASP A 196 -15.04 -18.31 20.01
N ASP A 197 -16.22 -17.77 19.74
CA ASP A 197 -17.50 -18.50 19.78
C ASP A 197 -17.42 -19.82 18.98
N SER A 198 -16.58 -19.86 17.93
CA SER A 198 -16.34 -21.10 17.18
C SER A 198 -15.58 -22.16 17.99
N TYR A 199 -14.72 -21.77 18.93
CA TYR A 199 -14.05 -22.68 19.85
C TYR A 199 -15.06 -23.25 20.86
N LEU A 200 -15.85 -22.39 21.52
CA LEU A 200 -16.88 -22.80 22.49
C LEU A 200 -17.87 -23.79 21.88
N ARG A 201 -18.28 -23.58 20.63
CA ARG A 201 -19.16 -24.50 19.88
C ARG A 201 -18.49 -25.81 19.54
N ARG A 202 -17.21 -25.79 19.12
CA ARG A 202 -16.45 -27.00 18.78
C ARG A 202 -16.19 -27.89 19.98
N THR A 203 -16.03 -27.31 21.17
CA THR A 203 -15.78 -28.05 22.41
C THR A 203 -17.02 -28.29 23.25
N ALA A 204 -18.21 -27.99 22.74
CA ALA A 204 -19.47 -28.23 23.45
C ALA A 204 -19.63 -29.74 23.72
N ASN A 205 -19.75 -30.09 25.01
CA ASN A 205 -20.03 -31.47 25.41
C ASN A 205 -21.55 -31.73 25.36
N PRO A 206 -22.04 -32.66 24.51
CA PRO A 206 -23.48 -32.97 24.43
C PRO A 206 -24.04 -33.63 25.70
N PHE A 207 -23.17 -34.18 26.56
CA PHE A 207 -23.54 -34.79 27.84
C PHE A 207 -22.63 -34.24 28.96
N PRO A 208 -22.83 -32.98 29.40
CA PRO A 208 -21.93 -32.32 30.35
C PRO A 208 -21.99 -32.89 31.77
N ALA A 209 -22.99 -33.72 32.08
CA ALA A 209 -23.31 -34.17 33.44
C ALA A 209 -23.69 -35.65 33.52
N ASN A 210 -22.76 -36.58 33.24
CA ASN A 210 -23.01 -38.01 33.51
C ASN A 210 -22.54 -38.36 34.94
N PRO A 211 -23.47 -38.53 35.89
CA PRO A 211 -23.76 -39.87 36.40
C PRO A 211 -25.28 -40.18 36.46
N PRO A 212 -25.67 -41.46 36.62
CA PRO A 212 -27.05 -41.89 36.45
C PRO A 212 -27.88 -41.54 37.70
N SER A 213 -28.65 -40.46 37.63
CA SER A 213 -29.83 -40.29 38.48
C SER A 213 -31.03 -39.97 37.61
N ARG A 214 -32.06 -40.82 37.72
CA ARG A 214 -33.34 -40.72 37.01
C ARG A 214 -34.12 -39.50 37.50
N THR A 215 -33.82 -38.33 36.95
CA THR A 215 -34.57 -37.10 37.20
C THR A 215 -35.20 -36.67 35.88
N PHE A 216 -36.54 -36.49 35.88
CA PHE A 216 -37.24 -35.92 34.73
C PHE A 216 -36.87 -34.45 34.53
N ALA A 217 -37.15 -33.89 33.34
CA ALA A 217 -36.88 -32.49 33.04
C ALA A 217 -37.63 -31.56 34.01
N THR A 218 -36.92 -30.56 34.55
CA THR A 218 -37.56 -29.49 35.32
C THR A 218 -38.03 -28.41 34.34
N PRO A 219 -39.34 -28.10 34.28
CA PRO A 219 -39.83 -27.07 33.37
C PRO A 219 -39.29 -25.69 33.79
N PRO A 220 -39.09 -24.78 32.81
CA PRO A 220 -38.63 -23.43 33.12
C PRO A 220 -39.68 -22.68 33.93
N ALA A 221 -39.22 -21.69 34.69
CA ALA A 221 -40.11 -20.85 35.50
C ALA A 221 -41.23 -20.23 34.63
N GLY A 222 -42.48 -20.43 35.02
CA GLY A 222 -43.67 -19.89 34.33
C GLY A 222 -44.31 -20.81 33.29
N TRP A 223 -43.72 -21.98 33.01
CA TRP A 223 -44.37 -22.98 32.16
C TRP A 223 -45.61 -23.56 32.85
N ARG A 224 -46.72 -23.66 32.11
CA ARG A 224 -47.97 -24.27 32.57
C ARG A 224 -48.42 -25.29 31.53
N GLU A 225 -48.92 -26.40 32.02
CA GLU A 225 -49.62 -27.38 31.20
C GLU A 225 -51.02 -26.82 30.88
N ASN A 226 -51.40 -26.82 29.60
CA ASN A 226 -52.69 -26.31 29.13
C ASN A 226 -53.81 -27.34 29.32
#